data_AF-A0A954X6P3-F1
#
_entry.id   AF-A0A954X6P3-F1
#
_cell.length_a   1.000
_cell.length_b   1.000
_cell.length_c   1.000
_cell.angle_alpha   90.00
_cell.angle_beta   90.00
_cell.angle_gamma   90.00
#
_symmetry.space_group_name_H-M   'P 1'
#
loop_
_entity.id
_entity.type
_entity.pdbx_description
1 polymer ?
#
loop_
_entity_poly.entity_id
_entity_poly.type
_entity_poly.pdbx_seq_one_letter_code
_entity_poly.pdbx_strand_id
1 'polypeptide(L)'
;MGLSSILSASDISASGLAAERRRMEVVANNIANAHSTRTPEGGPYRRQEVVFAAAYQNAMGMARPTDIDQLGGVQIVGIQSDMTELPRVYQPGHPDADEDGMVTLPNV
;
A
#
# COMPACT_ATOMS: atom_id res chain seq x y z
N MET A 1 -22.24 -13.04 -26.42
CA MET A 1 -22.14 -12.93 -24.94
C MET A 1 -21.13 -13.89 -24.29
N GLY A 2 -20.49 -14.84 -24.99
CA GLY A 2 -19.66 -15.87 -24.33
C GLY A 2 -18.16 -15.57 -24.16
N LEU A 3 -17.51 -14.91 -25.12
CA LEU A 3 -16.04 -14.78 -25.12
C LEU A 3 -15.53 -13.45 -24.52
N SER A 4 -16.25 -12.34 -24.74
CA SER A 4 -15.86 -11.02 -24.22
C SER A 4 -15.84 -11.00 -22.69
N SER A 5 -16.86 -11.60 -22.05
CA SER A 5 -17.00 -11.66 -20.60
C SER A 5 -15.92 -12.51 -19.92
N ILE A 6 -15.47 -13.60 -20.54
CA ILE A 6 -14.37 -14.44 -20.02
C ILE A 6 -13.03 -13.70 -20.08
N LEU A 7 -12.79 -12.95 -21.16
CA LEU A 7 -11.59 -12.12 -21.30
C LEU A 7 -11.59 -11.01 -20.24
N SER A 8 -12.72 -10.31 -20.05
CA SER A 8 -12.87 -9.29 -19.01
C SER A 8 -12.64 -9.84 -17.59
N ALA A 9 -13.20 -11.02 -17.26
CA ALA A 9 -12.99 -11.65 -15.95
C ALA A 9 -11.53 -12.06 -15.70
N SER A 10 -10.84 -12.51 -16.75
CA SER A 10 -9.42 -12.87 -16.68
C SER A 10 -8.54 -11.64 -16.48
N ASP A 11 -8.85 -10.54 -17.17
CA ASP A 11 -8.14 -9.26 -17.04
C ASP A 11 -8.31 -8.64 -15.64
N ILE A 12 -9.54 -8.70 -15.09
CA ILE A 12 -9.80 -8.28 -13.71
C ILE A 12 -8.96 -9.12 -12.74
N SER A 13 -8.96 -10.44 -12.89
CA SER A 13 -8.17 -11.33 -12.04
C SER A 13 -6.68 -11.04 -12.14
N ALA A 14 -6.15 -10.86 -13.35
CA ALA A 14 -4.75 -10.53 -13.59
C ALA A 14 -4.37 -9.19 -12.94
N SER A 15 -5.21 -8.16 -13.07
CA SER A 15 -5.00 -6.86 -12.42
C SER A 15 -5.02 -6.97 -10.89
N GLY A 16 -5.92 -7.77 -10.32
CA GLY A 16 -5.98 -8.05 -8.88
C GLY A 16 -4.73 -8.75 -8.37
N LEU A 17 -4.23 -9.77 -9.09
CA LEU A 17 -2.98 -10.45 -8.74
C LEU A 17 -1.77 -9.52 -8.84
N ALA A 18 -1.71 -8.66 -9.85
CA ALA A 18 -0.64 -7.67 -9.99
C ALA A 18 -0.67 -6.64 -8.85
N ALA A 19 -1.87 -6.19 -8.46
CA ALA A 19 -2.09 -5.30 -7.33
C ALA A 19 -1.64 -5.93 -6.01
N GLU A 20 -2.00 -7.20 -5.79
CA GLU A 20 -1.63 -7.95 -4.60
C GLU A 20 -0.13 -8.25 -4.53
N ARG A 21 0.50 -8.56 -5.67
CA ARG A 21 1.97 -8.70 -5.76
C ARG A 21 2.66 -7.43 -5.28
N ARG A 22 2.16 -6.25 -5.67
CA ARG A 22 2.73 -4.98 -5.21
C ARG A 22 2.48 -4.75 -3.71
N ARG A 23 1.34 -5.16 -3.16
CA ARG A 23 1.11 -5.13 -1.71
C ARG A 23 2.14 -5.99 -0.98
N MET A 24 2.42 -7.18 -1.48
CA MET A 24 3.45 -8.06 -0.90
C MET A 24 4.84 -7.43 -0.93
N GLU A 25 5.21 -6.73 -2.01
CA GLU A 25 6.47 -5.98 -2.08
C GLU A 25 6.55 -4.87 -1.01
N VAL A 26 5.45 -4.14 -0.78
CA VAL A 26 5.40 -3.09 0.25
C VAL A 26 5.45 -3.68 1.66
N VAL A 27 4.73 -4.78 1.91
CA VAL A 27 4.81 -5.50 3.20
C VAL A 27 6.22 -6.00 3.46
N ALA A 28 6.89 -6.57 2.45
CA ALA A 28 8.28 -7.01 2.57
C ALA A 28 9.22 -5.83 2.90
N ASN A 29 9.01 -4.67 2.28
CA ASN A 29 9.78 -3.46 2.58
C ASN A 29 9.56 -2.98 4.02
N ASN A 30 8.32 -3.01 4.50
CA ASN A 30 8.00 -2.68 5.88
C ASN A 30 8.72 -3.62 6.86
N ILE A 31 8.64 -4.93 6.65
CA ILE A 31 9.30 -5.93 7.50
C ILE A 31 10.82 -5.70 7.52
N ALA A 32 11.43 -5.46 6.36
CA ALA A 32 12.87 -5.21 6.25
C ALA A 32 13.32 -3.96 7.05
N ASN A 33 12.43 -2.98 7.22
CA ASN A 33 12.72 -1.73 7.91
C ASN A 33 12.06 -1.61 9.30
N ALA A 34 11.46 -2.67 9.84
CA ALA A 34 10.73 -2.65 11.11
C ALA A 34 11.58 -2.22 12.33
N HIS A 35 12.91 -2.33 12.22
CA HIS A 35 13.86 -1.90 13.26
C HIS A 35 14.76 -0.74 12.79
N SER A 36 14.45 -0.11 11.67
CA SER A 36 15.25 1.00 11.14
C SER A 36 14.88 2.31 11.83
N THR A 37 15.70 2.72 12.79
CA THR A 37 15.59 4.02 13.50
C THR A 37 16.18 5.19 12.72
N ARG A 38 16.82 4.92 11.57
CA ARG A 38 17.51 5.92 10.75
C ARG A 38 17.29 5.66 9.27
N THR A 39 16.55 6.55 8.63
CA THR A 39 16.36 6.61 7.18
C THR A 39 17.28 7.66 6.55
N PRO A 40 17.46 7.67 5.21
CA PRO A 40 18.18 8.73 4.51
C PRO A 40 17.61 10.14 4.74
N GLU A 41 16.31 10.23 5.01
CA GLU A 41 15.58 11.48 5.29
C GLU A 41 15.72 11.91 6.77
N GLY A 42 16.25 11.04 7.62
CA GLY A 42 16.35 11.22 9.05
C GLY A 42 15.17 10.59 9.81
N GLY A 43 15.45 10.12 11.02
CA GLY A 43 14.47 9.50 11.89
C GLY A 43 14.06 8.07 11.48
N PRO A 44 13.16 7.44 12.26
CA PRO A 44 12.71 6.07 12.05
C PRO A 44 11.86 5.89 10.79
N TYR A 45 11.91 4.68 10.25
CA TYR A 45 11.07 4.27 9.13
C TYR A 45 9.58 4.37 9.46
N ARG A 46 8.77 4.79 8.48
CA ARG A 46 7.31 4.82 8.58
C ARG A 46 6.72 3.73 7.73
N ARG A 47 5.80 2.93 8.29
CA ARG A 47 5.11 1.88 7.54
C ARG A 47 4.43 2.47 6.31
N GLN A 48 4.51 1.76 5.20
CA GLN A 48 3.90 2.14 3.94
C GLN A 48 2.71 1.24 3.64
N GLU A 49 1.67 1.80 3.02
CA GLU A 49 0.45 1.09 2.65
C GLU A 49 0.09 1.36 1.19
N VAL A 50 -0.38 0.33 0.49
CA VAL A 50 -0.83 0.44 -0.90
C VAL A 50 -2.28 0.89 -0.93
N VAL A 51 -2.57 1.94 -1.71
CA VAL A 51 -3.93 2.42 -1.94
C VAL A 51 -4.43 1.88 -3.27
N PHE A 52 -5.53 1.13 -3.22
CA PHE A 52 -6.20 0.60 -4.40
C PHE A 52 -7.39 1.47 -4.80
N ALA A 53 -7.69 1.49 -6.09
CA ALA A 53 -8.95 1.99 -6.62
C ALA A 53 -9.49 1.01 -7.68
N ALA A 54 -10.81 1.00 -7.84
CA ALA A 54 -11.43 0.34 -8.97
C ALA A 54 -11.12 1.14 -10.23
N ALA A 55 -10.61 0.48 -11.27
CA ALA A 55 -10.59 1.05 -12.60
C ALA A 55 -12.03 0.97 -13.13
N TYR A 56 -12.59 2.09 -13.59
CA TYR A 56 -13.84 2.08 -14.34
C TYR A 56 -13.52 2.24 -15.81
N GLN A 57 -13.94 1.29 -16.65
CA GLN A 57 -13.89 1.45 -18.10
C GLN A 57 -15.04 2.39 -18.49
N ASN A 58 -14.77 3.70 -18.47
CA ASN A 58 -15.67 4.71 -19.01
C ASN A 58 -15.80 4.51 -20.52
N ALA A 59 -16.79 3.73 -20.95
CA ALA A 59 -17.36 3.88 -22.27
C ALA A 59 -18.14 5.21 -22.27
N MET A 60 -17.62 6.21 -22.99
CA MET A 60 -18.20 7.54 -23.19
C MET A 60 -19.71 7.65 -22.93
N GLY A 61 -20.07 8.27 -21.80
CA GLY A 61 -21.21 9.18 -21.71
C GLY A 61 -22.61 8.66 -21.42
N MET A 62 -22.99 7.40 -21.63
CA MET A 62 -24.40 6.98 -21.40
C MET A 62 -24.54 5.47 -21.14
N ALA A 63 -24.33 5.01 -19.91
CA ALA A 63 -24.81 3.67 -19.51
C ALA A 63 -24.93 3.53 -18.00
N ARG A 64 -25.93 2.77 -17.54
CA ARG A 64 -26.27 2.63 -16.11
C ARG A 64 -25.31 1.67 -15.40
N PRO A 65 -25.11 1.79 -14.07
CA PRO A 65 -24.06 1.10 -13.30
C PRO A 65 -24.25 -0.42 -13.12
N THR A 66 -25.23 -1.02 -13.81
CA THR A 66 -25.69 -2.40 -13.57
C THR A 66 -25.14 -3.43 -14.55
N ASP A 67 -24.38 -3.01 -15.57
CA ASP A 67 -23.82 -3.93 -16.55
C ASP A 67 -22.44 -4.44 -16.11
N ILE A 68 -22.35 -5.76 -15.98
CA ILE A 68 -21.13 -6.55 -15.69
C ILE A 68 -19.99 -6.23 -16.69
N ASP A 69 -20.34 -5.72 -17.88
CA ASP A 69 -19.43 -5.27 -18.94
C ASP A 69 -18.67 -3.96 -18.59
N GLN A 70 -18.96 -3.31 -17.46
CA GLN A 70 -18.25 -2.09 -16.99
C GLN A 70 -17.31 -2.32 -15.80
N LEU A 71 -17.19 -3.56 -15.31
CA LEU A 71 -16.21 -3.89 -14.27
C LEU A 71 -14.80 -3.72 -14.85
N GLY A 72 -14.10 -2.65 -14.47
CA GLY A 72 -12.67 -2.57 -14.69
C GLY A 72 -11.92 -3.17 -13.51
N GLY A 73 -10.69 -3.59 -13.77
CA GLY A 73 -9.83 -4.26 -12.81
C GLY A 73 -9.42 -3.40 -11.61
N VAL A 74 -8.43 -3.88 -10.85
CA VAL A 74 -7.85 -3.13 -9.74
C VAL A 74 -6.68 -2.30 -10.22
N GLN A 75 -6.63 -1.03 -9.83
CA GLN A 75 -5.50 -0.15 -10.05
C GLN A 75 -4.90 0.30 -8.71
N ILE A 76 -3.58 0.45 -8.68
CA ILE A 76 -2.87 1.07 -7.56
C ILE A 76 -2.81 2.58 -7.82
N VAL A 77 -3.37 3.37 -6.92
CA VAL A 77 -3.35 4.85 -7.03
C VAL A 77 -2.17 5.47 -6.31
N GLY A 78 -1.56 4.75 -5.37
CA GLY A 78 -0.36 5.22 -4.69
C GLY A 78 0.11 4.29 -3.58
N ILE A 79 1.26 4.65 -3.02
CA ILE A 79 1.78 4.11 -1.77
C ILE A 79 1.87 5.29 -0.81
N GLN A 80 1.21 5.18 0.34
CA GLN A 80 1.20 6.23 1.35
C GLN A 80 1.95 5.78 2.60
N SER A 81 2.65 6.71 3.25
CA SER A 81 3.20 6.48 4.59
C SER A 81 2.11 6.61 5.63
N ASP A 82 2.18 5.78 6.67
CA ASP A 82 1.32 5.92 7.82
C ASP A 82 1.79 7.09 8.71
N MET A 83 0.87 8.02 8.89
CA MET A 83 1.04 9.25 9.65
C MET A 83 0.63 9.10 11.12
N THR A 84 0.31 7.89 11.59
CA THR A 84 0.14 7.62 13.02
C THR A 84 1.39 8.02 13.82
N GLU A 85 1.17 8.31 15.09
CA GLU A 85 2.25 8.62 16.03
C GLU A 85 3.19 7.41 16.15
N LEU A 86 4.48 7.71 16.14
CA LEU A 86 5.49 6.68 16.23
C LEU A 86 5.68 6.24 17.68
N PRO A 87 5.79 4.93 17.96
CA PRO A 87 6.01 4.44 19.31
C PRO A 87 7.35 4.94 19.86
N ARG A 88 7.31 5.43 21.10
CA ARG A 88 8.51 5.83 21.86
C ARG A 88 8.76 4.81 22.96
N VAL A 89 9.98 4.30 23.05
CA VAL A 89 10.39 3.28 24.02
C VAL A 89 11.60 3.77 24.78
N TYR A 90 11.59 3.60 26.11
CA TYR A 90 12.73 3.93 26.96
C TYR A 90 13.86 2.92 26.76
N GLN A 91 14.98 3.36 26.19
CA GLN A 91 16.18 2.56 25.95
C GLN A 91 17.42 3.43 26.22
N PRO A 92 17.74 3.71 27.50
CA PRO A 92 18.89 4.52 27.87
C PRO A 92 20.18 3.83 27.40
N GLY A 93 20.90 4.46 26.47
CA GLY A 93 22.12 3.92 25.85
C GLY A 93 21.98 3.50 24.39
N HIS A 94 20.78 3.58 23.80
CA HIS A 94 20.61 3.43 22.36
C HIS A 94 21.25 4.63 21.63
N PRO A 95 21.94 4.43 20.49
CA PRO A 95 22.62 5.52 19.77
C PRO A 95 21.67 6.61 19.26
N ASP A 96 20.40 6.26 19.04
CA ASP A 96 19.33 7.18 18.62
C ASP A 96 18.38 7.57 19.76
N ALA A 97 18.78 7.38 21.03
CA ALA A 97 18.00 7.87 22.16
C ALA A 97 18.11 9.40 22.30
N ASP A 98 17.02 10.05 22.69
CA ASP A 98 17.00 11.46 23.06
C ASP A 98 17.54 11.72 24.48
N GLU A 99 17.50 12.98 24.92
CA GLU A 99 18.01 13.43 26.23
C GLU A 99 17.34 12.70 27.41
N ASP A 100 16.09 12.24 27.22
CA ASP A 100 15.33 11.50 28.23
C ASP A 100 15.57 9.98 28.16
N GLY A 101 16.44 9.51 27.25
CA GLY A 101 16.70 8.09 27.02
C GLY A 101 15.61 7.38 26.20
N MET A 102 14.76 8.13 25.50
CA MET A 102 13.67 7.60 24.69
C MET A 102 14.09 7.44 23.23
N VAL A 103 13.72 6.32 22.63
CA VAL A 103 13.95 6.03 21.21
C VAL A 103 12.63 6.03 20.48
N THR A 104 12.56 6.73 19.35
CA THR A 104 11.40 6.67 18.45
C THR A 104 11.60 5.51 17.48
N LEU A 105 10.68 4.53 17.52
CA LEU A 105 10.75 3.34 16.69
C LEU A 105 9.78 3.43 15.49
N PRO A 106 10.02 2.64 14.44
CA PRO A 106 9.05 2.47 13.35
C PRO A 106 7.68 1.99 13.85
N ASN A 107 6.62 2.39 13.14
CA ASN A 107 5.22 1.97 13.39
C ASN A 107 4.80 0.78 12.50
N VAL A 108 5.74 -0.11 12.22
CA VAL A 108 5.54 -1.33 11.41
C VAL A 108 5.06 -2.48 12.27
#